data_AF-A0A165XC76-F1
#
_entry.id   AF-A0A165XC76-F1
#
_cell.length_a   1.000
_cell.length_b   1.000
_cell.length_c   1.000
_cell.angle_alpha   90.00
_cell.angle_beta   90.00
_cell.angle_gamma   90.00
#
_symmetry.space_group_name_H-M   'P 1'
#
loop_
_entity.id
_entity.type
_entity.pdbx_description
1 polymer ?
#
loop_
_entity_poly.entity_id
_entity_poly.type
_entity_poly.pdbx_seq_one_letter_code
_entity_poly.pdbx_strand_id
1 'polypeptide(L)'
;MAATFAAAKDIGAEWVRIWLFEDGQGLTIDSNKYVTGLNSDFETNFNDVLSHAAANGIQVYPTFFNYPPDTTNFPVANFFTDSGAQTALLNNLIQPFIKIYGSNSNIAAFQLYNELNGIANP
;
A
#
# COMPACT_ATOMS: atom_id res chain seq x y z
N MET A 1 14.63 -7.51 -4.97
CA MET A 1 14.49 -6.04 -4.96
C MET A 1 15.77 -5.28 -5.29
N ALA A 2 16.95 -5.71 -4.84
CA ALA A 2 18.22 -4.99 -5.08
C ALA A 2 18.48 -4.60 -6.55
N ALA A 3 18.26 -5.51 -7.51
CA ALA A 3 18.48 -5.23 -8.93
C ALA A 3 17.56 -4.12 -9.49
N THR A 4 16.33 -4.03 -9.00
CA THR A 4 15.35 -3.03 -9.45
C THR A 4 15.77 -1.61 -9.06
N PHE A 5 16.21 -1.41 -7.81
CA PHE A 5 16.62 -0.09 -7.35
C PHE A 5 17.99 0.34 -7.88
N ALA A 6 18.89 -0.60 -8.11
CA ALA A 6 20.14 -0.31 -8.83
C ALA A 6 19.85 0.17 -10.27
N ALA A 7 18.98 -0.53 -11.00
CA ALA A 7 18.58 -0.10 -12.34
C ALA A 7 17.86 1.26 -12.34
N ALA A 8 17.01 1.53 -11.34
CA ALA A 8 16.36 2.83 -11.18
C ALA A 8 17.37 3.97 -10.99
N LYS A 9 18.38 3.75 -10.15
CA LYS A 9 19.50 4.67 -9.96
C LYS A 9 20.28 4.88 -11.26
N ASP A 10 20.56 3.83 -12.01
CA ASP A 10 21.34 3.89 -13.25
C ASP A 10 20.64 4.73 -14.34
N ILE A 11 19.30 4.75 -14.37
CA ILE A 11 18.53 5.61 -15.28
C ILE A 11 18.28 7.03 -14.72
N GLY A 12 18.80 7.34 -13.53
CA GLY A 12 18.65 8.63 -12.89
C GLY A 12 17.27 8.88 -12.28
N ALA A 13 16.51 7.82 -11.98
CA ALA A 13 15.25 7.97 -11.25
C ALA A 13 15.52 8.42 -9.80
N GLU A 14 14.65 9.27 -9.26
CA GLU A 14 14.70 9.71 -7.87
C GLU A 14 13.76 8.89 -6.98
N TRP A 15 12.72 8.32 -7.57
CA TRP A 15 11.71 7.53 -6.87
C TRP A 15 11.14 6.42 -7.73
N VAL A 16 10.66 5.37 -7.07
CA VAL A 16 9.96 4.24 -7.68
C VAL A 16 8.60 4.07 -7.02
N ARG A 17 7.56 3.97 -7.84
CA ARG A 17 6.19 3.70 -7.39
C ARG A 17 5.93 2.20 -7.31
N ILE A 18 5.30 1.75 -6.22
CA ILE A 18 4.93 0.35 -6.00
C ILE A 18 3.49 0.23 -5.51
N TRP A 19 2.81 -0.87 -5.86
CA TRP A 19 1.51 -1.25 -5.30
C TRP A 19 1.70 -2.12 -4.05
N LEU A 20 0.88 -1.90 -3.02
CA LEU A 20 0.99 -2.62 -1.74
C LEU A 20 -0.09 -3.69 -1.56
N PHE A 21 -1.37 -3.33 -1.70
CA PHE A 21 -2.51 -4.18 -1.32
C PHE A 21 -3.47 -4.38 -2.50
N GLU A 22 -2.90 -4.60 -3.69
CA GLU A 22 -3.58 -4.49 -4.98
C GLU A 22 -4.89 -5.28 -5.04
N ASP A 23 -4.83 -6.57 -4.70
CA ASP A 23 -5.96 -7.52 -4.55
C ASP A 23 -6.19 -7.89 -3.06
N GLY A 24 -5.78 -7.02 -2.14
CA GLY A 24 -5.82 -7.28 -0.71
C GLY A 24 -4.73 -8.22 -0.19
N GLN A 25 -3.71 -8.55 -0.99
CA GLN A 25 -2.52 -9.25 -0.49
C GLN A 25 -1.90 -8.46 0.67
N GLY A 26 -1.40 -9.16 1.69
CA GLY A 26 -0.78 -8.51 2.85
C GLY A 26 -1.77 -7.94 3.88
N LEU A 27 -3.08 -7.96 3.62
CA LEU A 27 -4.11 -7.59 4.59
C LEU A 27 -4.65 -8.81 5.34
N THR A 28 -4.98 -8.63 6.62
CA THR A 28 -5.85 -9.56 7.34
C THR A 28 -7.28 -9.05 7.31
N ILE A 29 -8.24 -9.96 7.09
CA ILE A 29 -9.66 -9.63 6.86
C ILE A 29 -10.53 -10.55 7.73
N ASP A 30 -11.61 -10.04 8.34
CA ASP A 30 -12.55 -10.83 9.14
C ASP A 30 -13.70 -11.46 8.33
N SER A 31 -14.63 -12.14 9.01
CA SER A 31 -15.80 -12.76 8.37
C SER A 31 -16.77 -11.77 7.73
N ASN A 32 -16.74 -10.49 8.12
CA ASN A 32 -17.54 -9.41 7.53
C ASN A 32 -16.80 -8.74 6.35
N LYS A 33 -15.66 -9.30 5.93
CA LYS A 33 -14.75 -8.72 4.94
C LYS A 33 -14.12 -7.39 5.38
N TYR A 34 -14.07 -7.08 6.67
CA TYR A 34 -13.44 -5.86 7.19
C TYR A 34 -11.95 -6.08 7.41
N VAL A 35 -11.15 -5.07 7.09
CA VAL A 35 -9.70 -5.09 7.35
C VAL A 35 -9.45 -5.06 8.86
N THR A 36 -8.69 -6.03 9.36
CA THR A 36 -8.30 -6.16 10.77
C THR A 36 -6.83 -5.84 11.02
N GLY A 37 -6.02 -5.72 9.96
CA GLY A 37 -4.60 -5.43 10.08
C GLY A 37 -3.80 -5.86 8.85
N LEU A 38 -2.50 -6.06 9.08
CA LEU A 38 -1.51 -6.53 8.10
C LEU A 38 -1.09 -7.96 8.44
N ASN A 39 -0.70 -8.73 7.43
CA ASN A 39 -0.03 -10.01 7.63
C ASN A 39 1.28 -9.82 8.41
N SER A 40 1.65 -10.82 9.22
CA SER A 40 2.77 -10.70 10.16
C SER A 40 4.14 -10.51 9.50
N ASP A 41 4.27 -10.85 8.22
CA ASP A 41 5.50 -10.69 7.44
C ASP A 41 5.57 -9.36 6.66
N PHE A 42 4.47 -8.60 6.60
CA PHE A 42 4.38 -7.39 5.80
C PHE A 42 5.45 -6.37 6.18
N GLU A 43 5.57 -6.05 7.48
CA GLU A 43 6.51 -5.02 7.93
C GLU A 43 7.96 -5.41 7.63
N THR A 44 8.33 -6.68 7.83
CA THR A 44 9.67 -7.18 7.49
C THR A 44 9.94 -7.02 6.00
N ASN A 45 9.02 -7.42 5.14
CA ASN A 45 9.17 -7.35 3.70
C ASN A 45 9.21 -5.90 3.19
N PHE A 46 8.36 -5.03 3.73
CA PHE A 46 8.32 -3.63 3.31
C PHE A 46 9.56 -2.86 3.82
N ASN A 47 10.05 -3.16 5.02
CA ASN A 47 11.32 -2.61 5.51
C ASN A 47 12.52 -3.04 4.64
N ASP A 48 12.52 -4.26 4.12
CA ASP A 48 13.54 -4.73 3.18
C ASP A 48 13.50 -3.94 1.86
N VAL A 49 12.30 -3.68 1.32
CA VAL A 49 12.11 -2.81 0.15
C VAL A 49 12.67 -1.41 0.40
N LEU A 50 12.32 -0.79 1.53
CA LEU A 50 12.79 0.56 1.89
C LEU A 50 14.32 0.59 2.08
N SER A 51 14.89 -0.44 2.70
CA SER A 51 16.33 -0.59 2.88
C SER A 51 17.08 -0.64 1.55
N HIS A 52 16.58 -1.46 0.61
CA HIS A 52 17.19 -1.57 -0.72
C HIS A 52 17.03 -0.30 -1.55
N ALA A 53 15.91 0.40 -1.42
CA ALA A 53 15.70 1.69 -2.07
C ALA A 53 16.66 2.75 -1.51
N ALA A 54 16.76 2.86 -0.18
CA ALA A 54 17.66 3.78 0.51
C ALA A 54 19.14 3.54 0.14
N ALA A 55 19.57 2.28 0.06
CA ALA A 55 20.94 1.93 -0.33
C ALA A 55 21.30 2.40 -1.76
N ASN A 56 20.31 2.69 -2.59
CA ASN A 56 20.49 3.19 -3.95
C ASN A 56 20.13 4.68 -4.10
N GLY A 57 19.79 5.38 -3.02
CA GLY A 57 19.36 6.77 -3.07
C GLY A 57 18.00 6.96 -3.76
N ILE A 58 17.16 5.92 -3.76
CA ILE A 58 15.84 5.92 -4.38
C ILE A 58 14.78 6.00 -3.29
N GLN A 59 13.85 6.95 -3.42
CA GLN A 59 12.67 6.99 -2.57
C GLN A 59 11.57 6.06 -3.10
N VAL A 60 10.73 5.55 -2.19
CA VAL A 60 9.59 4.72 -2.56
C VAL A 60 8.32 5.56 -2.55
N TYR A 61 7.48 5.38 -3.56
CA TYR A 61 6.13 5.93 -3.62
C TYR A 61 5.13 4.76 -3.50
N PRO A 62 4.76 4.36 -2.27
CA PRO A 62 3.73 3.35 -2.04
C PRO A 62 2.34 3.81 -2.47
N THR A 63 1.65 2.93 -3.17
CA THR A 63 0.25 3.05 -3.55
C THR A 63 -0.55 1.93 -2.91
N PHE A 64 -1.59 2.26 -2.16
CA PHE A 64 -2.26 1.29 -1.30
C PHE A 64 -3.15 0.36 -2.11
N PHE A 65 -4.08 0.90 -2.89
CA PHE A 65 -5.09 0.11 -3.61
C PHE A 65 -5.10 0.38 -5.11
N ASN A 66 -5.62 -0.58 -5.88
CA ASN A 66 -5.78 -0.48 -7.33
C ASN A 66 -7.16 -0.96 -7.80
N TYR A 67 -7.69 -2.05 -7.25
CA TYR A 67 -8.98 -2.59 -7.68
C TYR A 67 -10.15 -2.09 -6.84
N PRO A 68 -11.38 -2.01 -7.39
CA PRO A 68 -12.58 -1.74 -6.60
C PRO A 68 -12.73 -2.78 -5.48
N PRO A 69 -13.10 -2.36 -4.26
CA PRO A 69 -13.44 -3.30 -3.20
C PRO A 69 -14.76 -4.02 -3.52
N ASP A 70 -15.02 -5.11 -2.81
CA ASP A 70 -16.14 -6.03 -3.01
C ASP A 70 -16.21 -6.62 -4.43
N THR A 71 -15.04 -6.91 -4.99
CA THR A 71 -14.90 -7.66 -6.25
C THR A 71 -14.34 -9.05 -5.98
N THR A 72 -14.42 -9.94 -6.97
CA THR A 72 -13.83 -11.29 -6.88
C THR A 72 -12.33 -11.24 -6.61
N ASN A 73 -11.63 -10.26 -7.19
CA ASN A 73 -10.18 -10.12 -7.05
C ASN A 73 -9.82 -9.39 -5.75
N PHE A 74 -10.61 -8.41 -5.31
CA PHE A 74 -10.38 -7.70 -4.05
C PHE A 74 -11.57 -7.87 -3.08
N PRO A 75 -11.65 -9.01 -2.37
CA PRO A 75 -12.81 -9.40 -1.56
C PRO A 75 -12.85 -8.71 -0.18
N VAL A 76 -12.46 -7.43 -0.10
CA VAL A 76 -12.65 -6.56 1.07
C VAL A 76 -14.02 -5.89 0.95
N ALA A 77 -14.73 -5.68 2.06
CA ALA A 77 -16.01 -4.96 2.06
C ALA A 77 -15.87 -3.58 1.40
N ASN A 78 -16.93 -3.12 0.73
CA ASN A 78 -16.90 -1.88 -0.02
C ASN A 78 -16.80 -0.64 0.90
N PHE A 79 -15.58 -0.27 1.25
CA PHE A 79 -15.26 0.87 2.12
C PHE A 79 -15.51 2.23 1.47
N PHE A 80 -16.01 2.31 0.22
CA PHE A 80 -16.52 3.55 -0.35
C PHE A 80 -17.94 3.86 0.09
N THR A 81 -18.74 2.83 0.34
CA THR A 81 -20.18 2.97 0.65
C THR A 81 -20.54 2.41 2.03
N ASP A 82 -19.70 1.57 2.61
CA ASP A 82 -19.87 0.99 3.94
C ASP A 82 -19.00 1.75 4.97
N SER A 83 -19.66 2.49 5.87
CA SER A 83 -19.00 3.29 6.90
C SER A 83 -18.31 2.44 7.97
N GLY A 84 -18.78 1.21 8.22
CA GLY A 84 -18.13 0.26 9.10
C GLY A 84 -16.82 -0.24 8.51
N ALA A 85 -16.85 -0.65 7.24
CA ALA A 85 -15.65 -1.05 6.50
C ALA A 85 -14.64 0.09 6.38
N GLN A 86 -15.11 1.32 6.11
CA GLN A 86 -14.26 2.51 6.05
C GLN A 86 -13.57 2.78 7.40
N THR A 87 -14.31 2.67 8.51
CA THR A 87 -13.77 2.86 9.86
C THR A 87 -12.74 1.79 10.21
N ALA A 88 -13.03 0.52 9.87
CA ALA A 88 -12.10 -0.58 10.07
C ALA A 88 -10.80 -0.38 9.29
N LEU A 89 -10.89 0.00 8.01
CA LEU A 89 -9.72 0.30 7.16
C LEU A 89 -8.86 1.43 7.75
N LEU A 90 -9.50 2.53 8.17
CA LEU A 90 -8.81 3.68 8.73
C LEU A 90 -8.04 3.31 10.01
N ASN A 91 -8.71 2.61 10.94
CA ASN A 91 -8.17 2.34 12.27
C ASN A 91 -7.17 1.18 12.28
N ASN A 92 -7.37 0.17 11.44
CA ASN A 92 -6.58 -1.05 11.47
C ASN A 92 -5.44 -1.07 10.44
N LEU A 93 -5.51 -0.22 9.40
CA LEU A 93 -4.48 -0.14 8.37
C LEU A 93 -3.89 1.27 8.24
N ILE A 94 -4.70 2.26 7.85
CA ILE A 94 -4.17 3.57 7.43
C ILE A 94 -3.45 4.28 8.57
N GLN A 95 -4.09 4.44 9.74
CA GLN A 95 -3.49 5.14 10.87
C GLN A 95 -2.24 4.42 11.42
N PRO A 96 -2.25 3.09 11.68
CA PRO A 96 -1.06 2.37 12.10
C PRO A 96 0.09 2.50 11.09
N PHE A 97 -0.20 2.34 9.80
CA PHE A 97 0.81 2.43 8.75
C PHE A 97 1.46 3.81 8.72
N ILE A 98 0.66 4.88 8.72
CA ILE A 98 1.19 6.25 8.73
C ILE A 98 1.93 6.56 10.03
N LYS A 99 1.51 6.00 11.17
CA LYS A 99 2.25 6.15 12.44
C LYS A 99 3.65 5.54 12.37
N ILE A 100 3.81 4.40 11.69
CA ILE A 100 5.09 3.71 11.55
C ILE A 100 5.98 4.38 10.48
N TYR A 101 5.40 4.71 9.33
CA TYR A 101 6.14 5.07 8.13
C TYR A 101 6.07 6.55 7.74
N GLY A 102 5.16 7.34 8.33
CA GLY A 102 4.85 8.69 7.90
C GLY A 102 6.00 9.70 8.01
N SER A 103 7.02 9.42 8.82
CA SER A 103 8.23 10.23 8.97
C SER A 103 9.46 9.64 8.26
N ASN A 104 9.31 8.52 7.53
CA ASN A 104 10.43 7.89 6.85
C ASN A 104 10.85 8.71 5.61
N SER A 105 12.05 9.27 5.63
CA SER A 105 12.58 10.11 4.55
C SER A 105 12.81 9.35 3.23
N ASN A 106 12.81 8.02 3.26
CA ASN A 106 12.90 7.19 2.06
C ASN A 106 11.54 6.93 1.41
N ILE A 107 10.47 7.57 1.88
CA ILE A 107 9.15 7.55 1.26
C ILE A 107 8.87 8.94 0.68
N ALA A 108 8.63 9.00 -0.63
CA ALA A 108 8.37 10.26 -1.34
C ALA A 108 6.94 10.77 -1.09
N ALA A 109 5.96 9.87 -1.16
CA ALA A 109 4.56 10.17 -0.97
C ALA A 109 3.76 8.88 -0.72
N PHE A 110 2.58 8.99 -0.12
CA PHE A 110 1.59 7.91 -0.04
C PHE A 110 0.44 8.20 -1.01
N GLN A 111 0.13 7.24 -1.90
CA GLN A 111 -1.06 7.29 -2.75
C GLN A 111 -2.08 6.31 -2.19
N LEU A 112 -3.29 6.82 -1.89
CA LEU A 112 -4.37 5.96 -1.41
C LEU A 112 -4.87 5.01 -2.49
N TYR A 113 -4.94 5.47 -3.74
CA TYR A 113 -5.53 4.69 -4.82
C TYR A 113 -4.88 4.97 -6.18
N ASN A 114 -4.63 3.91 -6.95
CA ASN A 114 -4.35 3.99 -8.37
C ASN A 114 -5.64 4.32 -9.15
N GLU A 115 -5.62 5.31 -10.05
CA GLU A 115 -6.67 5.54 -11.04
C GLU A 115 -8.12 5.53 -10.51
N LEU A 116 -8.34 6.17 -9.35
CA LEU A 116 -9.64 6.17 -8.66
C LEU A 116 -10.81 6.62 -9.55
N ASN A 117 -10.54 7.45 -10.56
CA ASN A 117 -11.53 7.90 -11.53
C ASN A 117 -12.19 6.75 -12.30
N GLY A 118 -11.48 5.64 -12.55
CA GLY A 118 -12.05 4.45 -13.21
C GLY A 118 -12.92 3.58 -12.29
N ILE A 119 -13.02 3.95 -11.00
CA ILE A 119 -13.61 3.11 -9.95
C ILE A 119 -14.75 3.84 -9.24
N ALA A 120 -14.54 5.08 -8.85
CA ALA A 120 -15.50 5.88 -8.11
C ALA A 120 -16.51 6.62 -9.01
N ASN A 121 -16.33 6.58 -10.33
CA ASN A 121 -17.18 7.26 -11.30
C ASN A 121 -17.31 6.43 -12.61
N PRO A 122 -17.86 5.20 -12.55
CA PRO A 122 -17.97 4.30 -13.70
C PRO A 122 -18.96 4.78 -14.76
#